data_AF-A0A957AB59-F1
#
_entry.id   AF-A0A957AB59-F1
#
_cell.length_a   1.000
_cell.length_b   1.000
_cell.length_c   1.000
_cell.angle_alpha   90.00
_cell.angle_beta   90.00
_cell.angle_gamma   90.00
#
_symmetry.space_group_name_H-M   'P 1'
#
loop_
_entity.id
_entity.type
_entity.pdbx_description
1 polymer ?
#
loop_
_entity_poly.entity_id
_entity_poly.type
_entity_poly.pdbx_seq_one_letter_code
_entity_poly.pdbx_strand_id
1 'polypeptide(L)'
;GAVGDPATTYAAAVGIAATLANAGINLNFAPVVDVNVNPGNPIIGAFDRSFSADPEIVALHASEFVRAHHEFGILCTLKHFPGHGSS
;
A
#
# COMPACT_ATOMS: atom_id res chain seq x y z
N GLY A 1 -5.45 5.36 4.31
CA GLY A 1 -5.56 4.78 5.67
C GLY A 1 -6.16 5.80 6.61
N ALA A 2 -5.42 6.20 7.64
CA ALA A 2 -5.92 7.07 8.73
C ALA A 2 -6.52 8.41 8.26
N VAL A 3 -5.97 9.04 7.22
CA VAL A 3 -6.52 10.27 6.62
C VAL A 3 -7.91 10.04 5.99
N GLY A 4 -8.25 8.80 5.64
CA GLY A 4 -9.56 8.43 5.09
C GLY A 4 -9.81 8.87 3.65
N ASP A 5 -8.80 9.41 2.97
CA ASP A 5 -8.93 9.94 1.61
C ASP A 5 -8.06 9.15 0.59
N PRO A 6 -8.68 8.42 -0.36
CA PRO A 6 -7.98 7.73 -1.43
C PRO A 6 -7.20 8.67 -2.35
N ALA A 7 -7.66 9.91 -2.56
CA ALA A 7 -6.96 10.88 -3.41
C ALA A 7 -5.60 11.27 -2.81
N THR A 8 -5.53 11.42 -1.49
CA THR A 8 -4.27 11.61 -0.76
C THR A 8 -3.32 10.41 -0.94
N THR A 9 -3.85 9.18 -0.97
CA THR A 9 -3.03 7.97 -1.21
C THR A 9 -2.47 7.94 -2.61
N TYR A 10 -3.29 8.28 -3.60
CA TYR A 10 -2.86 8.42 -4.99
C TYR A 10 -1.74 9.47 -5.12
N ALA A 11 -1.95 10.67 -4.56
CA ALA A 11 -0.97 11.76 -4.65
C ALA A 11 0.38 11.38 -4.01
N ALA A 12 0.36 10.70 -2.86
CA ALA A 12 1.58 10.19 -2.24
C ALA A 12 2.25 9.11 -3.10
N ALA A 13 1.47 8.19 -3.67
CA ALA A 13 1.96 7.12 -4.53
C ALA A 13 2.58 7.65 -5.84
N VAL A 14 2.08 8.75 -6.40
CA VAL A 14 2.68 9.45 -7.55
C VAL A 14 4.11 9.90 -7.22
N GLY A 15 4.32 10.52 -6.04
CA GLY A 15 5.66 10.94 -5.63
C GLY A 15 6.64 9.78 -5.48
N ILE A 16 6.17 8.65 -4.92
CA ILE A 16 6.97 7.42 -4.80
C ILE A 16 7.30 6.86 -6.18
N ALA A 17 6.29 6.68 -7.04
CA ALA A 17 6.45 6.09 -8.36
C ALA A 17 7.37 6.93 -9.26
N ALA A 18 7.22 8.25 -9.25
CA ALA A 18 8.12 9.17 -9.95
C ALA A 18 9.57 9.05 -9.46
N THR A 19 9.77 8.92 -8.14
CA THR A 19 11.11 8.73 -7.57
C THR A 19 11.73 7.42 -8.04
N LEU A 20 10.97 6.32 -8.03
CA LEU A 20 11.43 5.02 -8.50
C LEU A 20 11.77 5.04 -10.00
N ALA A 21 10.89 5.63 -10.82
CA ALA A 21 11.08 5.74 -12.26
C ALA A 21 12.35 6.55 -12.59
N ASN A 22 12.55 7.69 -11.92
CA ASN A 22 13.75 8.52 -12.08
C ASN A 22 15.04 7.79 -11.68
N ALA A 23 14.95 6.85 -10.74
CA ALA A 23 16.07 6.01 -10.32
C ALA A 23 16.31 4.79 -11.26
N GLY A 24 15.49 4.62 -12.30
CA GLY A 24 15.56 3.46 -13.20
C GLY A 24 15.00 2.16 -12.60
N ILE A 25 14.27 2.24 -11.49
CA ILE A 25 13.58 1.10 -10.87
C ILE A 25 12.23 0.93 -11.56
N ASN A 26 11.82 -0.32 -11.78
CA ASN A 26 10.57 -0.67 -12.48
C ASN A 26 9.65 -1.63 -11.69
N LEU A 27 10.03 -2.01 -10.47
CA LEU A 27 9.23 -2.87 -9.60
C LEU A 27 9.27 -2.34 -8.16
N ASN A 28 8.10 -2.17 -7.57
CA ASN A 28 7.93 -1.88 -6.16
C ASN A 28 7.21 -3.06 -5.49
N PHE A 29 7.83 -3.63 -4.45
CA PHE A 29 7.17 -4.63 -3.60
C PHE A 29 6.17 -3.94 -2.66
N ALA A 30 5.16 -3.30 -3.22
CA ALA A 30 4.12 -2.56 -2.55
C ALA A 30 2.85 -2.57 -3.44
N PRO A 31 1.67 -2.26 -2.89
CA PRO A 31 1.40 -1.95 -1.48
C PRO A 31 1.28 -3.18 -0.58
N VAL A 32 1.36 -2.94 0.73
CA VAL A 32 0.90 -3.90 1.75
C VAL A 32 -0.63 -3.87 1.74
N VAL A 33 -1.24 -5.05 1.62
CA VAL A 33 -2.71 -5.25 1.60
C VAL A 33 -3.19 -6.16 2.73
N ASP A 34 -2.37 -6.35 3.76
CA ASP A 34 -2.80 -7.03 4.98
C ASP A 34 -3.85 -6.18 5.70
N VAL A 35 -4.87 -6.82 6.27
CA VAL A 35 -5.92 -6.17 7.06
C VAL A 35 -5.51 -6.16 8.53
N ASN A 36 -5.38 -4.98 9.14
CA ASN A 36 -4.87 -4.82 10.50
C ASN A 36 -5.90 -5.20 11.58
N VAL A 37 -6.21 -6.49 11.69
CA VAL A 37 -7.17 -6.99 12.69
C VAL A 37 -6.54 -7.16 14.08
N ASN A 38 -5.21 -7.25 14.17
CA ASN A 38 -4.45 -7.25 15.42
C ASN A 38 -3.49 -6.05 15.49
N PRO A 39 -3.87 -4.95 16.18
CA PRO A 39 -2.96 -3.80 16.35
C PRO A 39 -1.66 -4.14 17.08
N GLY A 40 -1.64 -5.21 17.88
CA GLY A 40 -0.44 -5.70 18.57
C GLY A 40 0.51 -6.51 17.67
N ASN A 41 0.15 -6.72 16.41
CA ASN A 41 1.01 -7.41 15.45
C ASN A 41 2.33 -6.64 15.26
N PRO A 42 3.49 -7.25 15.57
CA PRO A 42 4.76 -6.53 15.58
C PRO A 42 5.28 -6.19 14.18
N ILE A 43 4.69 -6.74 13.11
CA ILE A 43 5.17 -6.61 11.73
C ILE A 43 4.26 -5.70 10.89
N ILE A 44 2.95 -5.74 11.10
CA ILE A 44 1.94 -4.98 10.35
C ILE A 44 1.37 -3.84 11.18
N GLY A 45 0.83 -4.14 12.37
CA GLY A 45 0.13 -3.19 13.22
C GLY A 45 1.06 -2.17 13.87
N ALA A 46 2.14 -2.64 14.51
CA ALA A 46 3.07 -1.79 15.26
C ALA A 46 3.81 -0.72 14.42
N PHE A 47 3.84 -0.88 13.10
CA PHE A 47 4.50 0.03 12.18
C PHE A 47 3.53 0.71 11.20
N ASP A 48 2.22 0.64 11.45
CA ASP A 48 1.17 1.24 10.62
C ASP A 48 1.33 0.92 9.12
N ARG A 49 1.70 -0.32 8.81
CA ARG A 49 1.98 -0.76 7.42
C ARG A 49 0.73 -1.11 6.64
N SER A 50 -0.39 -1.34 7.33
CA SER A 50 -1.69 -1.58 6.72
C SER A 50 -2.50 -0.30 6.65
N PHE A 51 -3.34 -0.18 5.62
CA PHE A 51 -4.22 0.97 5.48
C PHE A 51 -5.37 1.00 6.49
N SER A 52 -5.87 -0.16 6.92
CA SER A 52 -7.07 -0.26 7.77
C SER A 52 -7.26 -1.67 8.34
N ALA A 53 -8.11 -1.77 9.37
CA ALA A 53 -8.70 -3.03 9.83
C ALA A 53 -9.91 -3.47 8.97
N ASP A 54 -10.38 -2.61 8.06
CA ASP A 54 -11.47 -2.88 7.12
C ASP A 54 -10.92 -3.28 5.74
N PRO A 55 -11.25 -4.48 5.21
CA PRO A 55 -10.77 -4.94 3.91
C PRO A 55 -11.19 -4.07 2.73
N GLU A 56 -12.37 -3.44 2.77
CA GLU A 56 -12.85 -2.58 1.68
C GLU A 56 -12.02 -1.29 1.61
N ILE A 57 -11.69 -0.73 2.77
CA ILE A 57 -10.78 0.43 2.86
C ILE A 57 -9.38 0.06 2.38
N VAL A 58 -8.87 -1.12 2.75
CA VAL A 58 -7.56 -1.61 2.27
C VAL A 58 -7.57 -1.74 0.74
N ALA A 59 -8.60 -2.36 0.17
CA ALA A 59 -8.73 -2.55 -1.27
C ALA A 59 -8.76 -1.20 -2.03
N LEU A 60 -9.57 -0.25 -1.54
CA LEU A 60 -9.71 1.08 -2.15
C LEU A 60 -8.39 1.88 -2.15
N HIS A 61 -7.67 1.88 -1.03
CA HIS A 61 -6.38 2.58 -0.97
C HIS A 61 -5.30 1.86 -1.81
N ALA A 62 -5.30 0.53 -1.80
CA ALA A 62 -4.37 -0.25 -2.60
C ALA A 62 -4.59 -0.04 -4.10
N SER A 63 -5.83 0.06 -4.57
CA SER A 63 -6.11 0.31 -5.99
C SER A 63 -5.59 1.66 -6.46
N GLU A 64 -5.76 2.72 -5.65
CA GLU A 64 -5.21 4.04 -5.98
C GLU A 64 -3.68 4.06 -5.96
N PHE A 65 -3.05 3.36 -5.02
CA PHE A 65 -1.60 3.23 -4.97
C PHE A 65 -1.05 2.53 -6.23
N VAL A 66 -1.67 1.41 -6.62
CA VAL A 66 -1.29 0.63 -7.82
C VAL A 66 -1.53 1.45 -9.08
N ARG A 67 -2.66 2.16 -9.19
CA ARG A 67 -2.97 3.03 -10.32
C ARG A 67 -1.88 4.08 -10.53
N ALA A 68 -1.48 4.79 -9.47
CA ALA A 68 -0.39 5.76 -9.52
C ALA A 68 0.93 5.11 -9.98
N HIS A 69 1.30 3.93 -9.47
CA HIS A 69 2.55 3.27 -9.86
C HIS A 69 2.57 2.86 -11.33
N HIS A 70 1.45 2.34 -11.84
CA HIS A 70 1.33 1.93 -13.24
C HIS A 70 1.45 3.10 -14.22
N GLU A 71 0.97 4.30 -13.86
CA GLU A 71 1.12 5.51 -14.70
C GLU A 71 2.58 5.92 -14.93
N PHE A 72 3.49 5.49 -14.06
CA PHE A 72 4.94 5.72 -14.17
C PHE A 72 5.71 4.48 -14.62
N GLY A 73 5.01 3.43 -15.08
CA GLY A 73 5.63 2.18 -15.54
C GLY A 73 6.24 1.33 -14.41
N ILE A 74 5.81 1.54 -13.17
CA ILE A 74 6.27 0.78 -12.00
C ILE A 74 5.32 -0.37 -11.71
N LEU A 75 5.80 -1.60 -11.77
CA LEU A 75 5.04 -2.79 -11.35
C LEU A 75 4.85 -2.80 -9.84
N CYS A 76 3.71 -3.34 -9.40
CA CYS A 76 3.39 -3.52 -7.99
C CYS A 76 3.34 -5.00 -7.60
N THR A 77 3.45 -5.29 -6.31
CA THR A 77 3.27 -6.63 -5.75
C THR A 77 2.46 -6.53 -4.47
N LEU A 78 1.23 -7.03 -4.54
CA LEU A 78 0.36 -7.13 -3.37
C LEU A 78 0.93 -8.15 -2.40
N LYS A 79 1.03 -7.77 -1.12
CA LYS A 79 1.62 -8.62 -0.07
C LYS A 79 0.90 -8.46 1.27
N HIS A 80 0.88 -9.47 2.13
CA HIS A 80 1.69 -10.70 2.09
C HIS A 80 0.76 -11.92 2.11
N PHE A 81 0.49 -12.52 0.95
CA PHE A 81 -0.41 -13.67 0.88
C PHE A 81 0.02 -14.80 1.84
N PRO A 82 -0.90 -15.42 2.61
CA PRO A 82 -2.37 -15.27 2.55
C PRO A 82 -2.95 -14.08 3.35
N GLY A 83 -2.10 -13.29 4.00
CA GLY A 83 -2.47 -12.15 4.84
C GLY A 83 -1.76 -12.26 6.20
N HIS A 84 -1.02 -11.23 6.59
CA HIS A 84 -0.22 -11.23 7.83
C HIS A 84 -0.82 -10.37 8.96
N GLY A 85 -1.94 -9.68 8.71
CA GLY A 85 -2.45 -8.65 9.63
C GLY A 85 -3.15 -9.16 10.90
N SER A 86 -3.29 -10.48 11.07
CA SER A 86 -3.91 -11.10 12.24
C SER A 86 -2.92 -11.72 13.24
N SER A 87 -1.66 -11.93 12.84
CA SER A 87 -0.67 -12.66 13.65
C SER A 87 0.06 -11.75 14.64
#